data_AF-A0A645HYG7-F1
#
_entry.id   AF-A0A645HYG7-F1
#
_cell.length_a   1.000
_cell.length_b   1.000
_cell.length_c   1.000
_cell.angle_alpha   90.00
_cell.angle_beta   90.00
_cell.angle_gamma   90.00
#
_symmetry.space_group_name_H-M   'P 1'
#
loop_
_entity.id
_entity.type
_entity.pdbx_description
1 polymer ?
#
loop_
_entity_poly.entity_id
_entity_poly.type
_entity_poly.pdbx_seq_one_letter_code
_entity_poly.pdbx_strand_id
1 'polypeptide(L)' 'MNIAETLLSTTKLEIRDVAKSVGYTSHSRFTTLFKKYKGIYPREVKKLGDMDSAAHTCQNDLGKCCHCSSNQ' A
#
# COMPACT_ATOMS: atom_id res chain seq x y z
N MET A 1 -1.68 -8.10 7.20
CA MET A 1 -1.39 -7.67 5.81
C MET A 1 -1.84 -8.65 4.74
N ASN A 2 -1.95 -9.94 5.01
CA ASN A 2 -2.38 -10.94 4.01
C ASN A 2 -3.76 -10.64 3.41
N ILE A 3 -4.74 -10.22 4.21
CA ILE A 3 -6.07 -9.83 3.71
C ILE A 3 -5.97 -8.69 2.69
N ALA A 4 -5.12 -7.69 2.97
CA ALA A 4 -4.95 -6.55 2.07
C ALA A 4 -4.32 -6.96 0.74
N GLU A 5 -3.37 -7.89 0.75
CA GLU A 5 -2.81 -8.48 -0.46
C GLU A 5 -3.86 -9.26 -1.24
N THR A 6 -4.63 -10.14 -0.58
CA THR A 6 -5.73 -10.86 -1.22
C THR A 6 -6.68 -9.88 -1.89
N LEU A 7 -7.11 -8.83 -1.19
CA LEU A 7 -7.99 -7.81 -1.76
C LEU A 7 -7.37 -7.08 -2.95
N LEU A 8 -6.07 -6.78 -2.92
CA LEU A 8 -5.38 -6.12 -4.05
C LEU A 8 -5.25 -7.03 -5.28
N SER A 9 -5.15 -8.34 -5.07
CA SER A 9 -5.03 -9.32 -6.15
C SER A 9 -6.38 -9.83 -6.67
N THR A 10 -7.40 -9.92 -5.81
CA THR A 10 -8.73 -10.44 -6.19
C THR A 10 -9.70 -9.36 -6.60
N THR A 11 -9.52 -8.12 -6.13
CA THR A 11 -10.46 -7.03 -6.36
C THR A 11 -9.82 -5.88 -7.12
N LYS A 12 -10.61 -5.20 -7.95
CA LYS A 12 -10.20 -3.99 -8.68
C LYS A 12 -10.37 -2.71 -7.85
N LEU A 13 -10.60 -2.83 -6.54
CA LEU A 13 -10.86 -1.70 -5.64
C LEU A 13 -9.66 -0.76 -5.52
N GLU A 14 -9.90 0.52 -5.28
CA GLU A 14 -8.82 1.48 -5.03
C GLU A 14 -8.07 1.14 -3.75
N ILE A 15 -6.78 1.51 -3.69
CA ILE A 15 -5.94 1.30 -2.50
C ILE A 15 -6.57 1.96 -1.26
N ARG A 16 -7.28 3.08 -1.45
CA ARG A 16 -8.01 3.78 -0.39
C ARG A 16 -9.15 2.93 0.18
N ASP A 17 -9.89 2.24 -0.66
CA ASP A 17 -11.02 1.41 -0.23
C ASP A 17 -10.51 0.13 0.43
N VAL A 18 -9.47 -0.49 -0.13
CA VAL A 18 -8.79 -1.63 0.52
C VAL A 18 -8.27 -1.23 1.90
N ALA A 19 -7.65 -0.06 2.04
CA ALA A 19 -7.16 0.44 3.32
C ALA A 19 -8.30 0.58 4.34
N LYS A 20 -9.44 1.13 3.95
CA LYS A 20 -10.63 1.24 4.81
C LYS A 20 -11.18 -0.13 5.19
N SER A 21 -11.31 -1.05 4.22
CA SER A 21 -11.84 -2.39 4.44
C SER A 21 -11.01 -3.22 5.42
N VAL A 22 -9.69 -3.01 5.48
CA VAL A 22 -8.82 -3.69 6.44
C VAL A 22 -8.65 -2.93 7.76
N GLY A 23 -9.34 -1.80 7.95
CA GLY A 23 -9.39 -1.05 9.21
C GLY A 23 -8.41 0.12 9.34
N TYR A 24 -7.86 0.64 8.23
CA TYR A 24 -7.06 1.88 8.27
C TYR A 24 -7.90 3.11 7.94
N THR A 25 -7.70 4.15 8.74
CA THR A 25 -8.28 5.48 8.50
C THR A 25 -7.55 6.26 7.40
N SER A 26 -6.24 6.03 7.25
CA SER A 26 -5.38 6.70 6.28
C SER A 26 -4.74 5.71 5.32
N HIS A 27 -4.97 5.91 4.03
CA HIS A 27 -4.32 5.16 2.95
C HIS A 27 -2.80 5.37 2.92
N SER A 28 -2.29 6.51 3.40
CA SER A 28 -0.84 6.76 3.51
C SER A 28 -0.21 5.83 4.55
N ARG A 29 -0.82 5.72 5.73
CA ARG A 29 -0.36 4.80 6.79
C ARG A 29 -0.38 3.35 6.31
N PHE A 30 -1.46 2.96 5.64
CA PHE A 30 -1.57 1.64 5.03
C PHE A 30 -0.44 1.38 4.02
N THR A 31 -0.17 2.33 3.11
CA THR A 31 0.85 2.19 2.06
C THR A 31 2.25 2.01 2.63
N THR A 32 2.63 2.83 3.60
CA THR A 32 3.93 2.71 4.28
C THR A 32 4.08 1.36 4.97
N LEU A 33 3.05 0.92 5.68
CA LEU A 33 3.07 -0.35 6.39
C LEU A 33 3.08 -1.53 5.42
N PHE A 34 2.26 -1.48 4.37
CA PHE A 34 2.21 -2.51 3.34
C PHE A 34 3.56 -2.69 2.67
N LYS A 35 4.22 -1.59 2.28
CA LYS A 35 5.58 -1.61 1.77
C LYS A 35 6.58 -2.18 2.77
N LYS A 36 6.51 -1.78 4.04
CA LYS A 36 7.42 -2.32 5.08
C LYS A 36 7.27 -3.83 5.27
N TYR A 37 6.05 -4.35 5.17
CA TYR A 37 5.76 -5.78 5.36
C TYR A 37 6.01 -6.62 4.10
N LYS A 38 5.67 -6.11 2.91
CA LYS A 38 5.76 -6.83 1.63
C LYS A 38 7.00 -6.49 0.79
N GLY A 39 7.67 -5.39 1.10
CA GLY A 39 8.79 -4.86 0.31
C GLY A 39 8.38 -4.06 -0.93
N ILE A 40 7.09 -4.07 -1.30
CA ILE A 40 6.56 -3.46 -2.54
C ILE A 40 5.33 -2.60 -2.25
N TYR A 41 5.09 -1.60 -3.11
CA TYR A 41 3.93 -0.74 -2.93
C TYR A 41 2.62 -1.44 -3.35
N PRO A 42 1.50 -1.23 -2.62
CA PRO A 42 0.22 -1.84 -2.95
C PRO A 42 -0.31 -1.41 -4.33
N ARG A 43 0.04 -0.20 -4.79
CA ARG A 43 -0.25 0.28 -6.16
C ARG A 43 0.43 -0.58 -7.24
N GLU A 44 1.63 -1.09 -6.93
CA GLU A 44 2.43 -1.88 -7.86
C GLU A 44 1.97 -3.32 -7.84
N VAL A 45 1.63 -3.87 -6.67
CA VAL A 45 0.93 -5.17 -6.57
C VAL A 45 -0.35 -5.18 -7.40
N LYS A 46 -1.16 -4.12 -7.28
CA LYS A 46 -2.38 -3.99 -8.06
C LYS A 46 -2.11 -3.94 -9.58
N LYS A 47 -1.02 -3.28 -10.00
CA LYS A 47 -0.62 -3.19 -11.41
C LYS A 47 0.03 -4.48 -11.93
N LEU A 48 0.71 -5.22 -11.06
CA LEU A 48 1.37 -6.49 -11.36
C LEU A 48 0.38 -7.64 -11.56
N GLY A 49 -0.81 -7.57 -10.97
CA GLY A 49 -1.90 -8.50 -11.27
C GLY A 49 -2.34 -8.48 -12.74
N ASP A 50 -2.01 -7.41 -13.48
CA ASP A 50 -2.29 -7.29 -14.91
C ASP A 50 -1.07 -7.60 -15.81
N MET A 51 0.18 -7.54 -15.33
CA MET A 51 1.38 -7.86 -16.13
C MET A 51 2.56 -8.34 -15.24
N ASP A 52 2.99 -9.58 -15.48
CA ASP A 52 3.98 -10.35 -14.72
C ASP A 52 5.38 -9.71 -14.64
N SER A 53 6.00 -9.84 -13.46
CA SER A 53 7.44 -9.74 -13.16
C SER A 53 8.21 -8.48 -13.59
N ALA A 54 8.31 -7.48 -12.70
CA ALA A 54 9.54 -6.69 -12.56
C ALA A 54 9.62 -5.89 -11.25
N ALA A 55 10.84 -5.88 -10.72
CA ALA A 55 11.43 -4.80 -9.93
C ALA A 55 11.06 -4.70 -8.44
N HIS A 56 11.79 -5.52 -7.68
CA HIS A 56 12.59 -5.05 -6.56
C HIS A 56 13.05 -3.58 -6.77
N THR A 57 12.40 -2.62 -6.11
CA THR A 57 13.03 -1.31 -5.84
C THR A 57 13.11 -1.13 -4.34
N CYS A 58 14.29 -1.46 -3.83
CA CYS A 58 14.80 -1.11 -2.53
C CYS A 58 14.83 0.42 -2.40
N GLN A 59 13.69 1.03 -2.04
CA GLN A 59 13.67 2.39 -1.52
C GLN A 59 13.86 2.32 -0.01
N ASN A 60 15.15 2.34 0.32
CA ASN A 60 15.70 2.87 1.56
C ASN A 60 15.10 4.27 1.80
N ASP A 61 14.10 4.39 2.67
CA ASP A 61 13.69 5.69 3.20
C ASP A 61 13.00 5.50 4.56
N LEU A 62 13.83 5.20 5.57
CA LEU A 62 13.47 5.41 6.96
C LEU A 62 13.88 6.86 7.31
N GLY A 63 13.23 7.87 6.72
CA GLY A 63 13.57 9.25 7.07
C GLY A 63 12.89 10.35 6.26
N LYS A 64 11.67 10.73 6.68
CA LYS A 64 10.99 12.04 6.58
C LYS A 64 9.64 12.08 5.83
N CYS A 65 8.73 12.80 6.50
CA CYS A 65 7.57 13.53 6.00
C CYS A 65 6.32 12.75 5.57
N CYS A 66 5.42 12.56 6.53
CA CYS A 66 4.09 13.17 6.41
C CYS A 66 3.87 14.02 7.67
N HIS A 67 4.09 15.33 7.55
CA HIS A 67 3.30 16.27 8.34
C HIS A 67 1.84 15.94 8.01
N CYS A 68 1.13 15.29 8.94
CA CYS A 68 -0.32 15.40 8.92
C CYS A 68 -0.60 16.83 9.40
N SER A 69 -0.81 17.71 8.43
CA SER A 69 -1.34 19.04 8.67
C SER A 69 -2.57 18.92 9.56
N SER A 70 -2.57 19.77 10.59
CA SER A 70 -3.64 20.06 11.52
C SER A 70 -5.01 20.08 10.85
N ASN A 71 -6.00 19.49 11.51
CA ASN A 71 -7.32 20.10 11.54
C ASN A 71 -7.99 19.73 12.87
N GLN A 72 -7.95 20.70 13.78
CA GLN A 72 -8.79 20.77 14.97
C GLN A 72 -9.79 21.90 14.71
#